data_AF-U3TW02-F1
#
_entry.id   AF-U3TW02-F1
#
_cell.length_a   1.000
_cell.length_b   1.000
_cell.length_c   1.000
_cell.angle_alpha   90.00
_cell.angle_beta   90.00
_cell.angle_gamma   90.00
#
_symmetry.space_group_name_H-M   'P 1'
#
loop_
_entity.id
_entity.type
_entity.pdbx_description
1 polymer ?
#
loop_
_entity_poly.entity_id
_entity_poly.type
_entity_poly.pdbx_seq_one_letter_code
_entity_poly.pdbx_strand_id
1 'polypeptide(L)'
;MSLAPFSDILRFVRAESLLTGGFTAGGRWALRFPAPDKIKFSAIIKGSCWVILEGEPEPFHFTTGDVGLLSAKRAFVLASHPDEPPVDAMSVFYGAGKGHAPIGSGDDFVHIGGHVLLDPASGRLLTHVLPPWIQVPAASPQAASFRWVRDQLVQEGQHVQPGSQLAKAQLAQLLFIQILRAHLQTSSALPASWLQALSDARLTPALQRLHGDPARNWHLDELARACAM
;
A
#
# COMPACT_ATOMS: atom_id res chain seq x y z
N MET A 1 -13.43 15.73 -20.57
CA MET A 1 -12.81 14.53 -19.94
C MET A 1 -11.89 15.01 -18.83
N SER A 2 -11.90 14.33 -17.68
CA SER A 2 -11.31 14.78 -16.42
C SER A 2 -9.77 14.85 -16.49
N LEU A 3 -9.18 15.99 -16.10
CA LEU A 3 -7.75 16.35 -16.23
C LEU A 3 -6.83 15.69 -15.17
N ALA A 4 -7.09 14.45 -14.75
CA ALA A 4 -6.34 13.81 -13.66
C ALA A 4 -5.73 12.47 -14.09
N PRO A 5 -4.60 12.49 -14.83
CA PRO A 5 -4.00 11.28 -15.40
C PRO A 5 -3.71 10.18 -14.36
N PHE A 6 -3.38 10.56 -13.12
CA PHE A 6 -3.16 9.61 -12.03
C PHE A 6 -4.42 8.78 -11.72
N SER A 7 -5.59 9.44 -11.64
CA SER A 7 -6.87 8.77 -11.40
C SER A 7 -7.26 7.87 -12.58
N ASP A 8 -7.02 8.31 -13.81
CA ASP A 8 -7.35 7.56 -15.01
C ASP A 8 -6.47 6.31 -15.15
N ILE A 9 -5.20 6.37 -14.74
CA ILE A 9 -4.33 5.21 -14.71
C ILE A 9 -4.78 4.20 -13.65
N LEU A 10 -5.13 4.65 -12.43
CA LEU A 10 -5.65 3.74 -11.40
C LEU A 10 -6.93 3.03 -11.85
N ARG A 11 -7.80 3.73 -12.60
CA ARG A 11 -8.98 3.14 -13.24
C ARG A 11 -8.60 2.17 -14.37
N PHE A 12 -7.64 2.54 -15.20
CA PHE A 12 -7.16 1.73 -16.32
C PHE A 12 -6.55 0.40 -15.86
N VAL A 13 -5.78 0.41 -14.77
CA VAL A 13 -5.24 -0.80 -14.15
C VAL A 13 -6.24 -1.56 -13.29
N ARG A 14 -7.48 -1.04 -13.18
CA ARG A 14 -8.57 -1.58 -12.34
C ARG A 14 -8.08 -1.89 -10.92
N ALA A 15 -7.41 -0.92 -10.29
CA ALA A 15 -6.92 -1.09 -8.93
C ALA A 15 -8.08 -1.19 -7.95
N GLU A 16 -8.26 -2.38 -7.36
CA GLU A 16 -9.30 -2.67 -6.38
C GLU A 16 -8.68 -3.17 -5.08
N SER A 17 -8.87 -2.42 -4.00
CA SER A 17 -8.32 -2.77 -2.70
C SER A 17 -9.33 -3.52 -1.84
N LEU A 18 -8.88 -4.59 -1.22
CA LEU A 18 -9.67 -5.43 -0.34
C LEU A 18 -8.92 -5.67 0.97
N LEU A 19 -9.62 -5.51 2.09
CA LEU A 19 -9.13 -6.01 3.37
C LEU A 19 -9.28 -7.52 3.43
N THR A 20 -8.19 -8.18 3.80
CA THR A 20 -8.12 -9.65 3.91
C THR A 20 -8.07 -10.13 5.35
N GLY A 21 -8.18 -9.21 6.30
CA GLY A 21 -8.17 -9.48 7.73
C GLY A 21 -7.00 -8.81 8.43
N GLY A 22 -6.66 -9.36 9.58
CA GLY A 22 -5.66 -8.84 10.49
C GLY A 22 -5.46 -9.84 11.61
N PHE A 23 -4.58 -9.52 12.52
CA PHE A 23 -4.36 -10.33 13.72
C PHE A 23 -3.96 -9.45 14.89
N THR A 24 -4.20 -10.00 16.08
CA THR A 24 -3.65 -9.47 17.32
C THR A 24 -2.59 -10.42 17.80
N ALA A 25 -1.50 -9.87 18.33
CA ALA A 25 -0.45 -10.68 18.93
C ALA A 25 0.06 -10.07 20.23
N GLY A 26 0.65 -10.90 21.07
CA GLY A 26 1.33 -10.48 22.30
C GLY A 26 2.47 -11.45 22.66
N GLY A 27 3.41 -10.98 23.47
CA GLY A 27 4.59 -11.75 23.85
C GLY A 27 5.50 -12.07 22.64
N ARG A 28 6.07 -13.29 22.62
CA ARG A 28 6.97 -13.77 21.56
C ARG A 28 6.17 -14.47 20.46
N TRP A 29 6.26 -13.93 19.25
CA TRP A 29 5.58 -14.45 18.07
C TRP A 29 6.36 -14.11 16.79
N ALA A 30 6.20 -14.96 15.78
CA ALA A 30 6.61 -14.69 14.40
C ALA A 30 5.72 -15.46 13.42
N LEU A 31 5.28 -14.79 12.36
CA LEU A 31 4.45 -15.33 11.30
C LEU A 31 5.12 -15.17 9.94
N ARG A 32 5.30 -16.29 9.24
CA ARG A 32 5.75 -16.31 7.85
C ARG A 32 4.57 -16.31 6.91
N PHE A 33 4.55 -15.34 6.00
CA PHE A 33 3.59 -15.25 4.90
C PHE A 33 4.26 -15.69 3.59
N PRO A 34 3.54 -16.44 2.73
CA PRO A 34 4.05 -16.77 1.40
C PRO A 34 4.16 -15.52 0.54
N ALA A 35 4.93 -15.63 -0.55
CA ALA A 35 5.00 -14.57 -1.55
C ALA A 35 3.58 -14.25 -2.07
N PRO A 36 3.14 -12.98 -1.98
CA PRO A 36 1.79 -12.64 -2.38
C PRO A 36 1.67 -12.66 -3.91
N ASP A 37 0.50 -13.10 -4.41
CA ASP A 37 0.14 -13.09 -5.83
C ASP A 37 -0.31 -11.69 -6.32
N LYS A 38 -0.62 -10.81 -5.37
CA LYS A 38 -1.14 -9.45 -5.53
C LYS A 38 -0.30 -8.47 -4.72
N ILE A 39 -0.44 -7.17 -4.98
CA ILE A 39 0.17 -6.16 -4.11
C ILE A 39 -0.45 -6.30 -2.71
N LYS A 40 0.40 -6.39 -1.68
CA LYS A 40 -0.01 -6.46 -0.27
C LYS A 40 0.18 -5.09 0.37
N PHE A 41 -0.78 -4.61 1.14
CA PHE A 41 -0.53 -3.54 2.10
C PHE A 41 -0.75 -4.03 3.53
N SER A 42 -0.01 -3.43 4.46
CA SER A 42 -0.02 -3.72 5.89
C SER A 42 -0.05 -2.41 6.66
N ALA A 43 -0.91 -2.31 7.67
CA ALA A 43 -0.99 -1.15 8.54
C ALA A 43 -0.89 -1.59 10.01
N ILE A 44 -0.03 -0.92 10.78
CA ILE A 44 0.12 -1.18 12.22
C ILE A 44 -0.84 -0.28 12.99
N ILE A 45 -1.77 -0.90 13.70
CA ILE A 45 -2.81 -0.22 14.47
C ILE A 45 -2.35 0.03 15.91
N LYS A 46 -1.65 -0.94 16.50
CA LYS A 46 -1.12 -0.91 17.86
C LYS A 46 0.19 -1.69 17.92
N GLY A 47 1.12 -1.24 18.75
CA GLY A 47 2.39 -1.91 19.02
C GLY A 47 3.44 -1.65 17.95
N SER A 48 4.40 -2.58 17.87
CA SER A 48 5.47 -2.61 16.89
C SER A 48 5.78 -4.03 16.47
N CYS A 49 6.40 -4.20 15.30
CA CYS A 49 6.92 -5.47 14.84
C CYS A 49 8.14 -5.28 13.95
N TRP A 50 8.85 -6.37 13.71
CA TRP A 50 9.88 -6.49 12.70
C TRP A 50 9.30 -7.11 11.44
N VAL A 51 9.67 -6.55 10.29
CA VAL A 51 9.37 -7.08 8.96
C VAL A 51 10.66 -7.61 8.37
N ILE A 52 10.72 -8.91 8.11
CA ILE A 52 11.85 -9.55 7.45
C ILE A 52 11.39 -9.92 6.05
N LEU A 53 11.97 -9.28 5.03
CA LEU A 53 11.60 -9.49 3.64
C LEU A 53 12.63 -10.38 2.96
N GLU A 54 12.18 -11.39 2.23
CA GLU A 54 13.07 -12.25 1.46
C GLU A 54 13.93 -11.45 0.48
N GLY A 55 15.25 -11.68 0.52
CA GLY A 55 16.22 -10.98 -0.33
C GLY A 55 16.69 -9.62 0.18
N GLU A 56 16.15 -9.13 1.31
CA GLU A 56 16.69 -7.95 2.00
C GLU A 56 17.62 -8.38 3.13
N PRO A 57 18.80 -7.74 3.31
CA PRO A 57 19.77 -8.15 4.31
C PRO A 57 19.37 -7.77 5.74
N GLU A 58 18.65 -6.66 5.91
CA GLU A 58 18.28 -6.13 7.23
C GLU A 58 16.76 -6.15 7.45
N PRO A 59 16.30 -6.54 8.66
CA PRO A 59 14.90 -6.39 9.06
C PRO A 59 14.48 -4.92 9.19
N PHE A 60 13.23 -4.62 8.83
CA PHE A 60 12.63 -3.30 9.01
C PHE A 60 11.84 -3.25 10.31
N HIS A 61 12.02 -2.19 11.11
CA HIS A 61 11.19 -1.98 12.29
C HIS A 61 9.96 -1.13 11.94
N PHE A 62 8.79 -1.63 12.33
CA PHE A 62 7.49 -0.99 12.12
C PHE A 62 6.86 -0.68 13.48
N THR A 63 6.27 0.49 13.58
CA THR A 63 5.62 1.01 14.78
C THR A 63 4.18 1.43 14.48
N THR A 64 3.43 1.74 15.52
CA THR A 64 2.04 2.17 15.41
C THR A 64 1.89 3.35 14.44
N GLY A 65 1.04 3.16 13.42
CA GLY A 65 0.79 4.14 12.37
C GLY A 65 1.64 3.96 11.11
N ASP A 66 2.66 3.11 11.14
CA ASP A 66 3.43 2.78 9.94
C ASP A 66 2.58 1.95 8.98
N VAL A 67 2.77 2.21 7.68
CA VAL A 67 2.11 1.49 6.59
C VAL A 67 3.16 0.97 5.62
N GLY A 68 3.03 -0.30 5.25
CA GLY A 68 3.89 -0.96 4.28
C GLY A 68 3.11 -1.40 3.04
N LEU A 69 3.76 -1.37 1.87
CA LEU A 69 3.23 -1.89 0.61
C LEU A 69 4.29 -2.79 -0.04
N LEU A 70 3.98 -4.08 -0.19
CA LEU A 70 4.79 -5.07 -0.88
C LEU A 70 4.21 -5.29 -2.28
N SER A 71 4.96 -4.85 -3.29
CA SER A 71 4.62 -5.05 -4.71
C SER A 71 5.33 -6.28 -5.28
N ALA A 72 6.47 -6.67 -4.71
CA ALA A 72 7.24 -7.82 -5.15
C ALA A 72 6.65 -9.15 -4.68
N LYS A 73 6.86 -10.19 -5.49
CA LYS A 73 6.48 -11.58 -5.18
C LYS A 73 7.52 -12.24 -4.27
N ARG A 74 7.66 -11.73 -3.05
CA ARG A 74 8.63 -12.18 -2.06
C ARG A 74 7.91 -12.62 -0.79
N ALA A 75 8.34 -13.73 -0.21
CA ALA A 75 7.84 -14.12 1.11
C ALA A 75 8.32 -13.11 2.17
N PHE A 76 7.59 -13.00 3.27
CA PHE A 76 7.96 -12.10 4.36
C PHE A 76 7.55 -12.66 5.71
N VAL A 77 8.21 -12.18 6.76
CA VAL A 77 7.89 -12.51 8.15
C VAL A 77 7.51 -11.24 8.89
N LEU A 78 6.44 -11.31 9.69
CA LEU A 78 6.14 -10.33 10.73
C LEU A 78 6.49 -10.96 12.08
N ALA A 79 7.26 -10.28 12.92
CA ALA A 79 7.72 -10.84 14.18
C ALA A 79 7.80 -9.82 15.32
N SER A 80 7.66 -10.29 16.55
CA SER A 80 7.97 -9.52 17.77
C SER A 80 9.47 -9.21 17.91
N HIS A 81 10.34 -10.10 17.42
CA HIS A 81 11.80 -9.95 17.39
C HIS A 81 12.35 -10.65 16.14
N PRO A 82 13.45 -10.18 15.51
CA PRO A 82 13.97 -10.78 14.28
C PRO A 82 14.39 -12.25 14.40
N ASP A 83 14.81 -12.65 15.60
CA ASP A 83 15.29 -14.02 15.89
C ASP A 83 14.17 -15.00 16.31
N GLU A 84 12.92 -14.57 16.36
CA GLU A 84 11.82 -15.50 16.69
C GLU A 84 11.62 -16.52 15.55
N PRO A 85 11.52 -17.83 15.85
CA PRO A 85 11.25 -18.84 14.84
C PRO A 85 9.82 -18.67 14.29
N PRO A 86 9.65 -18.49 12.97
CA PRO A 86 8.34 -18.18 12.42
C PRO A 86 7.47 -19.43 12.24
N VAL A 87 6.18 -19.26 12.53
CA VAL A 87 5.13 -20.23 12.19
C VAL A 87 4.49 -19.84 10.86
N ASP A 88 4.04 -20.82 10.08
CA ASP A 88 3.31 -20.55 8.84
C ASP A 88 1.99 -19.82 9.11
N ALA A 89 1.85 -18.61 8.57
CA ALA A 89 0.66 -17.79 8.75
C ALA A 89 -0.60 -18.47 8.20
N MET A 90 -0.49 -19.23 7.10
CA MET A 90 -1.66 -19.87 6.50
C MET A 90 -2.24 -20.93 7.43
N SER A 91 -1.39 -21.69 8.13
CA SER A 91 -1.82 -22.64 9.16
C SER A 91 -2.62 -21.98 10.31
N VAL A 92 -2.22 -20.77 10.71
CA VAL A 92 -2.88 -19.99 11.77
C VAL A 92 -4.22 -19.42 11.31
N PHE A 93 -4.27 -18.80 10.13
CA PHE A 93 -5.50 -18.15 9.65
C PHE A 93 -6.56 -19.11 9.13
N TYR A 94 -6.18 -20.26 8.54
CA TYR A 94 -7.16 -21.29 8.16
C TYR A 94 -7.78 -21.99 9.37
N GLY A 95 -7.02 -22.15 10.46
CA GLY A 95 -7.50 -22.78 11.69
C GLY A 95 -8.46 -21.92 12.51
N ALA A 96 -8.35 -20.59 12.43
CA ALA A 96 -9.08 -19.66 13.29
C ALA A 96 -10.55 -19.39 12.88
N GLY A 97 -11.00 -19.88 11.72
CA GLY A 97 -12.23 -19.39 11.09
C GLY A 97 -12.08 -17.93 10.65
N LYS A 98 -12.97 -17.42 9.80
CA LYS A 98 -12.84 -16.05 9.27
C LYS A 98 -13.02 -15.02 10.38
N GLY A 99 -11.93 -14.64 11.04
CA GLY A 99 -11.91 -13.69 12.14
C GLY A 99 -10.53 -13.62 12.77
N HIS A 100 -10.06 -12.39 12.96
CA HIS A 100 -8.89 -11.97 13.73
C HIS A 100 -8.33 -13.02 14.71
N ALA A 101 -7.19 -13.63 14.37
CA ALA A 101 -6.56 -14.67 15.19
C ALA A 101 -5.70 -14.03 16.31
N PRO A 102 -5.88 -14.37 17.60
CA PRO A 102 -4.93 -14.03 18.64
C PRO A 102 -3.68 -14.91 18.53
N ILE A 103 -2.49 -14.31 18.61
CA ILE A 103 -1.20 -14.98 18.41
C ILE A 103 -0.31 -14.73 19.63
N GLY A 104 0.27 -15.80 20.17
CA GLY A 104 1.08 -15.70 21.38
C GLY A 104 0.23 -15.38 22.61
N SER A 105 0.73 -14.52 23.49
CA SER A 105 0.12 -14.17 24.78
C SER A 105 -0.11 -12.67 24.91
N GLY A 106 -1.36 -12.23 24.75
CA GLY A 106 -1.74 -10.82 24.96
C GLY A 106 -2.18 -10.12 23.67
N ASP A 107 -2.30 -8.79 23.75
CA ASP A 107 -2.86 -7.95 22.69
C ASP A 107 -2.01 -6.71 22.35
N ASP A 108 -0.72 -6.77 22.64
CA ASP A 108 0.23 -5.66 22.53
C ASP A 108 0.40 -5.16 21.07
N PHE A 109 0.10 -6.01 20.09
CA PHE A 109 0.20 -5.74 18.67
C PHE A 109 -1.13 -5.95 17.96
N VAL A 110 -1.49 -5.03 17.05
CA VAL A 110 -2.67 -5.13 16.19
C VAL A 110 -2.28 -4.75 14.77
N HIS A 111 -2.54 -5.64 13.82
CA HIS A 111 -2.25 -5.47 12.40
C HIS A 111 -3.51 -5.59 11.56
N ILE A 112 -3.58 -4.79 10.50
CA ILE A 112 -4.54 -4.95 9.42
C ILE A 112 -3.78 -5.17 8.10
N GLY A 113 -4.20 -6.18 7.35
CA GLY A 113 -3.65 -6.52 6.05
C GLY A 113 -4.70 -6.53 4.94
N GLY A 114 -4.31 -6.04 3.78
CA GLY A 114 -5.14 -6.08 2.59
C GLY A 114 -4.33 -6.33 1.33
N HIS A 115 -5.03 -6.51 0.22
CA HIS A 115 -4.43 -6.66 -1.09
C HIS A 115 -5.02 -5.63 -2.05
N VAL A 116 -4.23 -5.27 -3.06
CA VAL A 116 -4.69 -4.53 -4.23
C VAL A 116 -4.69 -5.49 -5.41
N LEU A 117 -5.89 -5.76 -5.92
CA LEU A 117 -6.11 -6.43 -7.18
C LEU A 117 -5.83 -5.46 -8.31
N LEU A 118 -5.18 -5.96 -9.35
CA LEU A 118 -4.97 -5.23 -10.58
C LEU A 118 -5.46 -6.10 -11.74
N ASP A 119 -5.82 -5.46 -12.84
CA ASP A 119 -6.08 -6.15 -14.10
C ASP A 119 -4.82 -6.94 -14.55
N PRO A 120 -4.94 -8.22 -14.95
CA PRO A 120 -3.79 -9.03 -15.32
C PRO A 120 -2.97 -8.49 -16.50
N ALA A 121 -3.59 -7.74 -17.41
CA ALA A 121 -2.95 -7.20 -18.60
C ALA A 121 -2.39 -5.79 -18.33
N SER A 122 -3.22 -4.85 -17.89
CA SER A 122 -2.80 -3.46 -17.67
C SER A 122 -2.09 -3.22 -16.34
N GLY A 123 -2.32 -4.06 -15.33
CA GLY A 123 -1.74 -3.94 -13.99
C GLY A 123 -0.22 -3.97 -13.95
N ARG A 124 0.41 -4.62 -14.92
CA ARG A 124 1.87 -4.70 -15.05
C ARG A 124 2.52 -3.31 -15.17
N LEU A 125 1.83 -2.35 -15.78
CA LEU A 125 2.31 -0.98 -15.92
C LEU A 125 2.60 -0.34 -14.56
N LEU A 126 1.74 -0.59 -13.57
CA LEU A 126 1.92 -0.06 -12.22
C LEU A 126 2.97 -0.87 -11.45
N THR A 127 2.93 -2.20 -11.49
CA THR A 127 3.89 -3.02 -10.74
C THR A 127 5.33 -2.86 -11.22
N HIS A 128 5.57 -2.49 -12.48
CA HIS A 128 6.92 -2.27 -13.00
C HIS A 128 7.57 -0.96 -12.52
N VAL A 129 6.79 0.02 -12.09
CA VAL A 129 7.32 1.31 -11.61
C VAL A 129 7.32 1.44 -10.10
N LEU A 130 6.54 0.62 -9.40
CA LEU A 130 6.60 0.57 -7.95
C LEU A 130 7.90 -0.13 -7.52
N PRO A 131 8.61 0.39 -6.51
CA PRO A 131 9.69 -0.36 -5.90
C PRO A 131 9.14 -1.64 -5.27
N PRO A 132 9.98 -2.66 -5.04
CA PRO A 132 9.59 -3.93 -4.42
C PRO A 132 8.82 -3.74 -3.10
N TRP A 133 9.21 -2.72 -2.33
CA TRP A 133 8.65 -2.38 -1.03
C TRP A 133 8.57 -0.85 -0.87
N ILE A 134 7.47 -0.38 -0.27
CA ILE A 134 7.30 1.00 0.17
C ILE A 134 6.97 0.98 1.65
N GLN A 135 7.74 1.71 2.45
CA GLN A 135 7.39 2.04 3.83
C GLN A 135 6.99 3.50 3.90
N VAL A 136 5.87 3.77 4.56
CA VAL A 136 5.42 5.12 4.90
C VAL A 136 5.41 5.24 6.42
N PRO A 137 6.36 5.99 7.00
CA PRO A 137 6.42 6.17 8.44
C PRO A 137 5.21 6.95 8.99
N ALA A 138 4.82 6.66 10.23
CA ALA A 138 3.77 7.35 10.98
C ALA A 138 4.06 8.85 11.22
N ALA A 139 5.30 9.28 10.99
CA ALA A 139 5.74 10.67 11.08
C ALA A 139 5.76 11.38 9.71
N SER A 140 5.31 10.74 8.63
CA SER A 140 5.28 11.35 7.30
C SER A 140 4.33 12.56 7.25
N PRO A 141 4.52 13.51 6.32
CA PRO A 141 3.58 14.63 6.16
C PRO A 141 2.13 14.18 5.91
N GLN A 142 1.93 12.99 5.34
CA GLN A 142 0.63 12.41 5.04
C GLN A 142 0.06 11.60 6.21
N ALA A 143 0.79 11.49 7.33
CA ALA A 143 0.41 10.65 8.46
C ALA A 143 -0.95 11.02 9.07
N ALA A 144 -1.37 12.29 8.98
CA ALA A 144 -2.71 12.68 9.42
C ALA A 144 -3.81 11.99 8.59
N SER A 145 -3.65 11.93 7.27
CA SER A 145 -4.59 11.23 6.38
C SER A 145 -4.56 9.72 6.62
N PHE A 146 -3.38 9.14 6.83
CA PHE A 146 -3.25 7.72 7.17
C PHE A 146 -3.94 7.37 8.48
N ARG A 147 -3.70 8.17 9.53
CA ARG A 147 -4.37 8.01 10.83
C ARG A 147 -5.88 8.06 10.67
N TRP A 148 -6.41 9.04 9.95
CA TRP A 148 -7.85 9.15 9.72
C TRP A 148 -8.43 7.91 9.02
N VAL A 149 -7.83 7.47 7.90
CA VAL A 149 -8.33 6.28 7.17
C VAL A 149 -8.25 5.03 8.03
N ARG A 150 -7.15 4.87 8.78
CA ARG A 150 -6.96 3.76 9.71
C ARG A 150 -8.03 3.75 10.80
N ASP A 151 -8.29 4.89 11.42
CA ASP A 151 -9.26 4.99 12.51
C ASP A 151 -10.68 4.67 12.01
N GLN A 152 -11.02 5.08 10.78
CA GLN A 152 -12.26 4.68 10.11
C GLN A 152 -12.31 3.16 9.85
N LEU A 153 -11.21 2.54 9.39
CA LEU A 153 -11.14 1.08 9.20
C LEU A 153 -11.34 0.32 10.52
N VAL A 154 -10.80 0.82 11.62
CA VAL A 154 -11.00 0.25 12.96
C VAL A 154 -12.46 0.37 13.38
N GLN A 155 -13.08 1.54 13.20
CA GLN A 155 -14.50 1.76 13.53
C GLN A 155 -15.43 0.83 12.74
N GLU A 156 -15.20 0.68 11.43
CA GLU A 156 -15.94 -0.26 10.56
C GLU A 156 -15.70 -1.74 10.92
N GLY A 157 -14.59 -2.04 11.61
CA GLY A 157 -14.30 -3.37 12.15
C GLY A 157 -15.05 -3.65 13.45
N GLN A 158 -15.19 -2.65 14.31
CA GLN A 158 -15.82 -2.77 15.63
C GLN A 158 -17.35 -2.73 15.57
N HIS A 159 -17.92 -1.93 14.66
CA HIS A 159 -19.36 -1.76 14.53
C HIS A 159 -19.81 -2.17 13.12
N VAL A 160 -20.21 -3.45 12.97
CA VAL A 160 -20.69 -3.96 11.68
C VAL A 160 -22.07 -3.37 11.37
N GLN A 161 -22.07 -2.25 10.66
CA GLN A 161 -23.27 -1.59 10.15
C GLN A 161 -23.59 -2.08 8.72
N PRO A 162 -24.84 -1.89 8.25
CA PRO A 162 -25.19 -2.09 6.85
C PRO A 162 -24.23 -1.32 5.94
N GLY A 163 -23.60 -2.02 4.99
CA GLY A 163 -22.63 -1.41 4.07
C GLY A 163 -21.18 -1.39 4.54
N SER A 164 -20.87 -1.85 5.76
CA SER A 164 -19.51 -1.84 6.32
C SER A 164 -18.45 -2.52 5.45
N GLN A 165 -18.81 -3.59 4.73
CA GLN A 165 -17.89 -4.26 3.81
C GLN A 165 -17.50 -3.36 2.63
N LEU A 166 -18.46 -2.61 2.08
CA LEU A 166 -18.21 -1.66 0.99
C LEU A 166 -17.40 -0.46 1.51
N ALA A 167 -17.75 0.06 2.68
CA ALA A 167 -17.00 1.13 3.34
C ALA A 167 -15.53 0.73 3.56
N LYS A 168 -15.27 -0.48 4.09
CA LYS A 168 -13.92 -1.04 4.26
C LYS A 168 -13.15 -1.14 2.95
N ALA A 169 -13.78 -1.58 1.86
CA ALA A 169 -13.14 -1.64 0.54
C ALA A 169 -12.78 -0.23 0.03
N GLN A 170 -13.67 0.75 0.18
CA GLN A 170 -13.41 2.14 -0.21
C GLN A 170 -12.32 2.80 0.63
N LEU A 171 -12.30 2.56 1.93
CA LEU A 171 -11.24 3.02 2.83
C LEU A 171 -9.90 2.36 2.51
N ALA A 172 -9.88 1.06 2.21
CA ALA A 172 -8.69 0.37 1.71
C ALA A 172 -8.18 0.99 0.40
N GLN A 173 -9.09 1.33 -0.52
CA GLN A 173 -8.72 1.99 -1.77
C GLN A 173 -8.11 3.38 -1.52
N LEU A 174 -8.70 4.15 -0.61
CA LEU A 174 -8.16 5.44 -0.22
C LEU A 174 -6.79 5.28 0.45
N LEU A 175 -6.61 4.28 1.31
CA LEU A 175 -5.33 3.97 1.94
C LEU A 175 -4.24 3.72 0.89
N PHE A 176 -4.53 2.88 -0.11
CA PHE A 176 -3.61 2.61 -1.21
C PHE A 176 -3.21 3.88 -1.98
N ILE A 177 -4.18 4.74 -2.30
CA ILE A 177 -3.91 6.03 -2.97
C ILE A 177 -3.00 6.92 -2.11
N GLN A 178 -3.22 6.95 -0.78
CA GLN A 178 -2.37 7.72 0.12
C GLN A 178 -0.95 7.18 0.19
N ILE A 179 -0.75 5.86 0.17
CA ILE A 179 0.59 5.23 0.11
C ILE A 179 1.33 5.70 -1.14
N LEU A 180 0.69 5.64 -2.30
CA LEU A 180 1.29 6.08 -3.56
C LEU A 180 1.65 7.57 -3.52
N ARG A 181 0.75 8.42 -3.00
CA ARG A 181 1.02 9.86 -2.85
C ARG A 181 2.20 10.14 -1.92
N ALA A 182 2.26 9.47 -0.78
CA ALA A 182 3.35 9.61 0.17
C ALA A 182 4.69 9.18 -0.46
N HIS A 183 4.68 8.05 -1.16
CA HIS A 183 5.85 7.57 -1.89
C HIS A 183 6.34 8.60 -2.92
N LEU A 184 5.43 9.17 -3.71
CA LEU A 184 5.77 10.12 -4.77
C LEU A 184 6.28 11.46 -4.24
N GLN A 185 5.87 11.88 -3.04
CA GLN A 185 6.36 13.11 -2.40
C GLN A 185 7.73 12.96 -1.74
N THR A 186 8.09 11.75 -1.30
CA THR A 186 9.34 11.50 -0.55
C THR A 186 10.49 11.04 -1.45
N SER A 187 10.19 10.71 -2.71
CA SER A 187 11.11 10.03 -3.63
C SER A 187 11.90 10.97 -4.55
N SER A 188 12.59 11.96 -3.98
CA SER A 188 13.48 12.86 -4.76
C SER A 188 14.70 12.15 -5.37
N ALA A 189 14.96 10.88 -5.01
CA ALA A 189 16.12 10.09 -5.44
C ALA A 189 15.79 8.85 -6.29
N LEU A 190 14.53 8.64 -6.71
CA LEU A 190 14.21 7.51 -7.59
C LEU A 190 14.64 7.78 -9.04
N PRO A 191 14.93 6.73 -9.82
CA PRO A 191 15.03 6.84 -11.27
C PRO A 191 13.75 7.45 -11.84
N ALA A 192 13.90 8.34 -12.83
CA ALA A 192 12.76 8.96 -13.49
C ALA A 192 11.75 7.90 -13.96
N SER A 193 10.54 7.94 -13.39
CA SER A 193 9.44 7.05 -13.76
C SER A 193 8.24 7.86 -14.22
N TRP A 194 7.38 7.26 -15.04
CA TRP A 194 6.15 7.94 -15.46
C TRP A 194 5.25 8.30 -14.26
N LEU A 195 5.27 7.50 -13.20
CA LEU A 195 4.49 7.76 -11.98
C LEU A 195 5.01 9.00 -11.24
N GLN A 196 6.33 9.18 -11.20
CA GLN A 196 6.98 10.38 -10.66
C GLN A 196 6.66 11.61 -11.51
N ALA A 197 6.73 11.49 -12.84
CA ALA A 197 6.39 12.58 -13.76
C ALA A 197 4.94 13.08 -13.55
N LEU A 198 4.00 12.18 -13.29
CA LEU A 198 2.60 12.52 -12.98
C LEU A 198 2.40 13.26 -11.66
N SER A 199 3.37 13.19 -10.76
CA SER A 199 3.33 13.88 -9.46
C SER A 199 4.14 15.17 -9.48
N ASP A 200 4.93 15.39 -10.52
CA ASP A 200 5.68 16.63 -10.71
C ASP A 200 4.74 17.74 -11.18
N ALA A 201 4.57 18.76 -10.35
CA ALA A 201 3.71 19.90 -10.62
C ALA A 201 4.12 20.66 -11.90
N ARG A 202 5.39 20.64 -12.28
CA ARG A 202 5.89 21.28 -13.51
C ARG A 202 5.58 20.46 -14.75
N LEU A 203 5.61 19.12 -14.66
CA LEU A 203 5.35 18.23 -15.80
C LEU A 203 3.84 17.98 -15.99
N THR A 204 3.04 18.15 -14.95
CA THR A 204 1.59 17.91 -14.96
C THR A 204 0.86 18.58 -16.13
N PRO A 205 1.08 19.87 -16.48
CA PRO A 205 0.36 20.50 -17.58
C PRO A 205 0.65 19.88 -18.95
N ALA A 206 1.90 19.49 -19.23
CA ALA A 206 2.25 18.82 -20.48
C ALA A 206 1.67 17.40 -20.53
N LEU A 207 1.71 16.66 -19.42
CA LEU A 207 1.14 15.32 -19.33
C LEU A 207 -0.39 15.33 -19.47
N GLN A 208 -1.08 16.32 -18.90
CA GLN A 208 -2.51 16.52 -19.10
C GLN A 208 -2.86 16.78 -20.57
N ARG A 209 -2.05 17.57 -21.28
CA ARG A 209 -2.22 17.84 -22.71
C ARG A 209 -2.04 16.58 -23.55
N LEU A 210 -0.93 15.86 -23.35
CA LEU A 210 -0.65 14.58 -24.01
C LEU A 210 -1.77 13.56 -23.78
N HIS A 211 -2.26 13.45 -22.54
CA HIS A 211 -3.31 12.51 -22.19
C HIS A 211 -4.68 12.91 -22.73
N GLY A 212 -4.95 14.22 -22.84
CA GLY A 212 -6.23 14.75 -23.32
C GLY A 212 -6.44 14.61 -24.84
N ASP A 213 -5.35 14.59 -25.62
CA ASP A 213 -5.40 14.38 -27.07
C ASP A 213 -4.19 13.54 -27.54
N PRO A 214 -4.23 12.21 -27.32
CA PRO A 214 -3.10 11.34 -27.63
C PRO A 214 -2.88 11.14 -29.14
N ALA A 215 -3.86 11.49 -29.99
CA ALA A 215 -3.76 11.34 -31.44
C ALA A 215 -3.12 12.57 -32.12
N ARG A 216 -3.00 13.69 -31.41
CA ARG A 216 -2.34 14.90 -31.91
C ARG A 216 -0.82 14.70 -32.00
N ASN A 217 -0.24 15.23 -33.07
CA ASN A 217 1.21 15.37 -33.21
C ASN A 217 1.71 16.52 -32.31
N TRP A 218 2.06 16.19 -31.06
CA TRP A 218 2.61 17.16 -30.11
C TRP A 218 4.06 17.51 -30.45
N HIS A 219 4.37 18.81 -30.50
CA HIS A 219 5.74 19.28 -30.65
C HIS A 219 6.39 19.55 -29.28
N LEU A 220 7.70 19.31 -29.20
CA LEU A 220 8.46 19.43 -27.94
C LEU A 220 8.39 20.85 -27.34
N ASP A 221 8.44 21.88 -28.18
CA ASP A 221 8.37 23.28 -27.78
C ASP A 221 6.99 23.68 -27.23
N GLU A 222 5.91 23.05 -27.70
CA GLU A 222 4.56 23.25 -27.16
C GLU A 222 4.40 22.64 -25.76
N LEU A 223 5.03 21.49 -25.52
CA LEU A 223 5.04 20.81 -24.22
C LEU A 223 5.97 21.51 -23.23
N ALA A 224 7.15 21.95 -23.66
CA ALA A 224 8.08 22.73 -22.84
C ALA A 224 7.43 24.03 -22.34
N ARG A 225 6.75 24.76 -23.24
CA ARG A 225 5.95 25.95 -22.87
C ARG A 225 4.86 25.64 -21.85
N ALA A 226 4.22 24.47 -21.95
CA ALA A 226 3.23 24.05 -20.95
C ALA A 226 3.85 23.79 -19.57
N CYS A 227 5.12 23.38 -19.52
CA CYS A 227 5.89 23.16 -18.29
C CYS A 227 6.57 24.40 -17.73
N ALA A 228 6.37 25.58 -18.34
CA ALA A 228 7.13 26.80 -18.06
C ALA A 228 8.66 26.58 -18.15
N MET A 229 9.09 25.86 -19.19
CA MET A 229 10.49 25.60 -19.57
C MET A 229 10.83 26.27 -20.89
#